data_AF-A0A1V6Y7Y8-F1
#
_entry.id   AF-A0A1V6Y7Y8-F1
#
_cell.length_a   1.000
_cell.length_b   1.000
_cell.length_c   1.000
_cell.angle_alpha   90.00
_cell.angle_beta   90.00
_cell.angle_gamma   90.00
#
_symmetry.space_group_name_H-M   'P 1'
#
loop_
_entity.id
_entity.type
_entity.pdbx_description
1 polymer ?
#
loop_
_entity_poly.entity_id
_entity_poly.type
_entity_poly.pdbx_seq_one_letter_code
_entity_poly.pdbx_strand_id
1 'polypeptide(L)'
;MPSSNMQNGLSQRDHRSQGYKTSAKAKGPTHSPPTKIFPVRKYDPICGKWPMILRRTVRNMNHAGVCVVTCVRRGPDPRNSTTTVLIICDSKQPPHHRESSVSNIRRLLDDHKLWKVAVEFVRGSHVRGVSDLIGKELDRRALQLPCMLGESLALKGAHNPGTLGGLLELKMPGKADYITVGLTCLHCLNPCEKGLDPEFLDRVRVWRNEGIKPEDNLRTRLRVEHPSPNTIKVKIASLQDEICGIEQNEEYVRLCDLVSEGLQGQLGRRAEQTFLSMRRNLSELKSFLREMEKFRARFGSVFAASGFRTTEDGDNITPDGHHLRESPIPANLDDIPLFIHGQRSGLSKGRKGILLSAHLEHEIKDGESVTRVTYEQSIFPQTGLHFSQGGDSGALVFTESHVVVGMLIGGVISNSGFESTCSYFTPIDVLVKDIKKITKATDVRLKMDSSETS
;
A
#
# COMPACT_ATOMS: atom_id res chain seq x y z
N MET A 1 -38.89 79.51 -47.44
CA MET A 1 -38.23 80.43 -48.40
C MET A 1 -36.99 81.00 -47.73
N PRO A 2 -35.77 80.96 -48.30
CA PRO A 2 -35.24 80.15 -49.40
C PRO A 2 -33.98 79.34 -48.99
N SER A 3 -33.56 78.48 -49.90
CA SER A 3 -32.40 77.59 -49.86
C SER A 3 -31.12 78.28 -50.36
N SER A 4 -29.93 77.84 -49.93
CA SER A 4 -28.79 77.74 -50.86
C SER A 4 -27.76 76.68 -50.42
N ASN A 5 -27.47 75.81 -51.39
CA ASN A 5 -26.57 74.67 -51.41
C ASN A 5 -25.09 74.98 -51.10
N MET A 6 -24.37 73.99 -50.58
CA MET A 6 -23.17 73.45 -51.23
C MET A 6 -23.01 71.95 -50.89
N GLN A 7 -23.02 71.12 -51.93
CA GLN A 7 -22.58 69.72 -51.91
C GLN A 7 -21.06 69.65 -52.10
N ASN A 8 -20.41 68.63 -51.55
CA ASN A 8 -19.61 67.68 -52.33
C ASN A 8 -19.17 66.49 -51.46
N GLY A 9 -19.39 65.29 -52.01
CA GLY A 9 -19.07 64.01 -51.38
C GLY A 9 -17.78 63.37 -51.89
N LEU A 10 -17.27 62.47 -51.04
CA LEU A 10 -16.76 61.11 -51.32
C LEU A 10 -15.76 60.91 -52.46
N SER A 11 -14.54 60.43 -52.13
CA SER A 11 -14.20 59.00 -52.18
C SER A 11 -12.68 58.73 -52.07
N GLN A 12 -12.35 57.78 -51.20
CA GLN A 12 -11.26 56.78 -51.22
C GLN A 12 -9.80 57.18 -51.53
N ARG A 13 -8.91 56.83 -50.58
CA ARG A 13 -7.73 55.98 -50.84
C ARG A 13 -7.12 55.40 -49.57
N ASP A 14 -6.72 54.14 -49.67
CA ASP A 14 -6.09 53.28 -48.67
C ASP A 14 -4.72 53.77 -48.17
N HIS A 15 -4.46 53.64 -46.86
CA HIS A 15 -3.12 53.66 -46.32
C HIS A 15 -2.83 52.54 -45.30
N ARG A 16 -1.94 51.64 -45.76
CA ARG A 16 -1.00 50.77 -45.06
C ARG A 16 -0.73 51.13 -43.59
N SER A 17 -0.99 50.18 -42.70
CA SER A 17 -0.47 50.17 -41.33
C SER A 17 0.83 49.34 -41.26
N GLN A 18 1.92 49.99 -40.88
CA GLN A 18 3.23 49.36 -40.63
C GLN A 18 3.23 48.70 -39.24
N GLY A 19 3.67 47.44 -39.21
CA GLY A 19 3.76 46.62 -38.01
C GLY A 19 5.07 46.82 -37.24
N TYR A 20 4.96 46.91 -35.92
CA TYR A 20 6.03 46.58 -34.99
C TYR A 20 5.80 45.15 -34.48
N LYS A 21 6.65 44.22 -34.91
CA LYS A 21 6.72 42.86 -34.38
C LYS A 21 7.62 42.85 -33.14
N THR A 22 7.02 42.83 -31.95
CA THR A 22 7.68 42.30 -30.74
C THR A 22 7.24 40.86 -30.57
N SER A 23 8.13 39.91 -30.87
CA SER A 23 7.87 38.48 -30.66
C SER A 23 7.97 38.16 -29.16
N ALA A 24 6.88 38.34 -28.42
CA ALA A 24 6.72 37.66 -27.15
C ALA A 24 6.52 36.17 -27.44
N LYS A 25 7.59 35.37 -27.31
CA LYS A 25 7.49 33.91 -27.24
C LYS A 25 6.48 33.58 -26.13
N ALA A 26 5.36 32.97 -26.49
CA ALA A 26 4.43 32.37 -25.55
C ALA A 26 5.23 31.40 -24.67
N LYS A 27 5.42 31.77 -23.40
CA LYS A 27 5.92 30.83 -22.38
C LYS A 27 4.91 29.70 -22.36
N GLY A 28 5.37 28.48 -22.68
CA GLY A 28 4.57 27.26 -22.54
C GLY A 28 4.01 27.15 -21.12
N PRO A 29 2.99 26.28 -20.91
CA PRO A 29 2.33 26.13 -19.62
C PRO A 29 3.39 25.96 -18.53
N THR A 30 3.45 26.93 -17.62
CA THR A 30 4.32 26.85 -16.46
C THR A 30 3.79 25.69 -15.63
N HIS A 31 4.51 24.57 -15.67
CA HIS A 31 4.21 23.42 -14.82
C HIS A 31 4.28 23.89 -13.37
N SER A 32 3.11 24.13 -12.77
CA SER A 32 3.01 24.37 -11.33
C SER A 32 3.70 23.20 -10.63
N PRO A 33 4.60 23.45 -9.68
CA PRO A 33 5.31 22.37 -8.99
C PRO A 33 4.30 21.38 -8.40
N PRO A 34 4.59 20.07 -8.43
CA PRO A 34 3.66 19.06 -7.94
C PRO A 34 3.38 19.28 -6.45
N THR A 35 2.09 19.32 -6.09
CA THR A 35 1.66 19.45 -4.69
C THR A 35 2.01 18.19 -3.91
N LYS A 36 2.80 18.31 -2.85
CA LYS A 36 3.20 17.20 -1.98
C LYS A 36 2.29 17.12 -0.76
N ILE A 37 2.29 15.94 -0.12
CA ILE A 37 1.55 15.66 1.10
C ILE A 37 2.55 15.53 2.26
N PHE A 38 2.24 16.18 3.39
CA PHE A 38 3.04 16.16 4.61
C PHE A 38 2.17 15.85 5.83
N PRO A 39 2.73 15.30 6.91
CA PRO A 39 2.01 15.12 8.16
C PRO A 39 1.55 16.48 8.74
N VAL A 40 0.39 16.47 9.40
CA VAL A 40 -0.07 17.61 10.20
C VAL A 40 0.85 17.83 11.39
N ARG A 41 1.07 19.09 11.77
CA ARG A 41 1.92 19.44 12.91
C ARG A 41 1.21 19.10 14.22
N LYS A 42 1.94 18.57 15.20
CA LYS A 42 1.42 18.15 16.52
C LYS A 42 0.54 19.19 17.22
N TYR A 43 0.88 20.47 17.06
CA TYR A 43 0.20 21.59 17.70
C TYR A 43 -0.79 22.31 16.78
N ASP A 44 -1.15 21.73 15.64
CA ASP A 44 -2.21 22.29 14.80
C ASP A 44 -3.55 22.22 15.54
N PRO A 45 -4.35 23.30 15.60
CA PRO A 45 -5.63 23.31 16.30
C PRO A 45 -6.61 22.21 15.86
N ILE A 46 -6.47 21.68 14.64
CA ILE A 46 -7.31 20.58 14.18
C ILE A 46 -7.07 19.29 14.96
N CYS A 47 -5.87 19.05 15.48
CA CYS A 47 -5.50 17.76 16.07
C CYS A 47 -6.41 17.35 17.23
N GLY A 48 -6.71 18.28 18.15
CA GLY A 48 -7.61 18.02 19.27
C GLY A 48 -9.09 17.86 18.89
N LYS A 49 -9.48 18.26 17.66
CA LYS A 49 -10.86 18.23 17.18
C LYS A 49 -11.09 17.18 16.10
N TRP A 50 -10.01 16.64 15.55
CA TRP A 50 -10.03 15.81 14.36
C TRP A 50 -10.88 14.54 14.50
N PRO A 51 -10.84 13.75 15.60
CA PRO A 51 -11.67 12.56 15.72
C PRO A 51 -13.16 12.84 15.54
N MET A 52 -13.64 13.94 16.11
CA MET A 52 -15.04 14.37 16.01
C MET A 52 -15.37 14.95 14.62
N ILE A 53 -14.47 15.74 14.03
CA ILE A 53 -14.62 16.27 12.66
C ILE A 53 -14.67 15.15 11.63
N LEU A 54 -13.74 14.18 11.71
CA LEU A 54 -13.68 13.03 10.82
C LEU A 54 -14.97 12.23 10.88
N ARG A 55 -15.43 11.87 12.09
CA ARG A 55 -16.66 11.09 12.28
C ARG A 55 -17.91 11.81 11.76
N ARG A 56 -18.04 13.11 12.02
CA ARG A 56 -19.17 13.92 11.51
C ARG A 56 -19.11 14.08 9.99
N THR A 57 -17.91 14.25 9.43
CA THR A 57 -17.71 14.34 7.99
C THR A 57 -18.15 13.04 7.31
N VAL A 58 -17.65 11.89 7.79
CA VAL A 58 -18.02 10.59 7.24
C VAL A 58 -19.52 10.33 7.41
N ARG A 59 -20.11 10.61 8.57
CA ARG A 59 -21.54 10.35 8.81
C ARG A 59 -22.47 11.18 7.90
N ASN A 60 -22.11 12.42 7.61
CA ASN A 60 -23.01 13.38 6.97
C ASN A 60 -22.73 13.58 5.46
N MET A 61 -21.70 12.92 4.92
CA MET A 61 -21.31 13.02 3.53
C MET A 61 -21.87 11.84 2.73
N ASN A 62 -22.19 12.07 1.46
CA ASN A 62 -22.46 10.98 0.51
C ASN A 62 -21.14 10.28 0.17
N HIS A 63 -21.11 8.94 0.25
CA HIS A 63 -19.88 8.16 0.06
C HIS A 63 -19.61 7.78 -1.39
N ALA A 64 -20.51 8.08 -2.33
CA ALA A 64 -20.40 7.66 -3.72
C ALA A 64 -19.06 8.11 -4.35
N GLY A 65 -18.21 7.14 -4.68
CA GLY A 65 -16.89 7.38 -5.28
C GLY A 65 -15.84 7.91 -4.32
N VAL A 66 -16.13 8.04 -3.01
CA VAL A 66 -15.16 8.42 -1.97
C VAL A 66 -14.49 7.18 -1.40
N CYS A 67 -13.16 7.19 -1.29
CA CYS A 67 -12.39 6.06 -0.76
C CYS A 67 -11.65 6.39 0.54
N VAL A 68 -11.21 7.63 0.73
CA VAL A 68 -10.51 8.04 1.95
C VAL A 68 -10.91 9.44 2.35
N VAL A 69 -11.11 9.65 3.65
CA VAL A 69 -11.19 10.97 4.28
C VAL A 69 -10.05 11.08 5.28
N THR A 70 -9.14 12.02 5.04
CA THR A 70 -7.96 12.22 5.89
C THR A 70 -7.70 13.72 6.13
N CYS A 71 -6.75 14.04 6.99
CA CYS A 71 -6.27 15.40 7.16
C CYS A 71 -4.74 15.42 7.14
N VAL A 72 -4.21 16.24 6.24
CA VAL A 72 -2.80 16.32 5.88
C VAL A 72 -2.41 17.77 5.61
N ARG A 73 -1.12 18.05 5.47
CA ARG A 73 -0.66 19.34 4.94
C ARG A 73 -0.34 19.19 3.45
N ARG A 74 -0.83 20.11 2.60
CA ARG A 74 -0.62 20.10 1.15
C ARG A 74 0.08 21.37 0.69
N GLY A 75 1.12 21.22 -0.14
CA GLY A 75 1.88 22.33 -0.70
C GLY A 75 3.14 21.87 -1.44
N PRO A 76 3.90 22.76 -2.07
CA PRO A 76 5.16 22.42 -2.75
C PRO A 76 6.25 21.92 -1.77
N ASP A 77 6.23 22.39 -0.53
CA ASP A 77 7.19 22.02 0.51
C ASP A 77 6.58 22.11 1.92
N PRO A 78 7.23 21.53 2.96
CA PRO A 78 6.68 21.50 4.32
C PRO A 78 6.51 22.87 4.99
N ARG A 79 7.19 23.92 4.53
CA ARG A 79 7.05 25.28 5.08
C ARG A 79 5.87 25.99 4.43
N ASN A 80 5.70 25.80 3.13
CA ASN A 80 4.63 26.41 2.32
C ASN A 80 3.45 25.45 2.07
N SER A 81 2.99 24.75 3.11
CA SER A 81 1.88 23.81 3.00
C SER A 81 0.74 24.14 3.96
N THR A 82 -0.49 24.04 3.48
CA THR A 82 -1.74 24.32 4.18
C THR A 82 -2.32 23.04 4.77
N THR A 83 -2.84 23.09 6.00
CA THR A 83 -3.59 21.98 6.60
C THR A 83 -4.92 21.82 5.84
N THR A 84 -5.18 20.61 5.34
CA THR A 84 -6.27 20.32 4.41
C THR A 84 -7.00 19.06 4.84
N VAL A 85 -8.32 19.13 4.97
CA VAL A 85 -9.19 17.95 4.95
C VAL A 85 -9.23 17.44 3.51
N LEU A 86 -8.66 16.26 3.29
CA LEU A 86 -8.47 15.68 1.98
C LEU A 86 -9.45 14.52 1.78
N ILE A 87 -10.27 14.61 0.75
CA ILE A 87 -11.23 13.60 0.33
C ILE A 87 -10.70 12.98 -0.96
N ILE A 88 -10.37 11.70 -0.91
CA ILE A 88 -9.79 10.97 -2.03
C ILE A 88 -10.88 10.15 -2.70
N CYS A 89 -11.02 10.34 -4.01
CA CYS A 89 -12.09 9.73 -4.80
C CYS A 89 -11.54 8.82 -5.90
N ASP A 90 -12.04 7.59 -5.96
CA ASP A 90 -11.72 6.62 -7.01
C ASP A 90 -12.66 6.79 -8.20
N SER A 91 -12.62 7.99 -8.78
CA SER A 91 -13.37 8.30 -10.01
C SER A 91 -12.54 9.20 -10.90
N LYS A 92 -12.72 9.05 -12.22
CA LYS A 92 -12.14 9.95 -13.21
C LYS A 92 -12.75 11.35 -13.12
N GLN A 93 -14.02 11.45 -12.73
CA GLN A 93 -14.75 12.70 -12.58
C GLN A 93 -15.02 13.00 -11.10
N PRO A 94 -15.03 14.28 -10.70
CA PRO A 94 -15.45 14.65 -9.36
C PRO A 94 -16.87 14.12 -9.04
N PRO A 95 -17.13 13.62 -7.81
CA PRO A 95 -18.46 13.19 -7.43
C PRO A 95 -19.48 14.33 -7.52
N HIS A 96 -20.73 14.04 -7.92
CA HIS A 96 -21.79 15.05 -8.04
C HIS A 96 -22.09 15.78 -6.72
N HIS A 97 -21.86 15.14 -5.58
CA HIS A 97 -22.05 15.72 -4.25
C HIS A 97 -20.84 16.51 -3.74
N ARG A 98 -19.79 16.73 -4.56
CA ARG A 98 -18.56 17.42 -4.12
C ARG A 98 -18.85 18.78 -3.51
N GLU A 99 -19.64 19.62 -4.17
CA GLU A 99 -19.90 20.99 -3.73
C GLU A 99 -20.66 21.03 -2.40
N SER A 100 -21.73 20.25 -2.27
CA SER A 100 -22.51 20.14 -1.03
C SER A 100 -21.66 19.56 0.10
N SER A 101 -20.80 18.57 -0.19
CA SER A 101 -19.89 17.98 0.80
C SER A 101 -18.84 18.99 1.28
N VAL A 102 -18.23 19.75 0.37
CA VAL A 102 -17.27 20.82 0.72
C VAL A 102 -17.94 21.89 1.58
N SER A 103 -19.14 22.33 1.21
CA SER A 103 -19.90 23.32 2.00
C SER A 103 -20.19 22.82 3.42
N ASN A 104 -20.65 21.57 3.54
CA ASN A 104 -20.92 20.94 4.84
C ASN A 104 -19.67 20.82 5.71
N ILE A 105 -18.54 20.39 5.13
CA ILE A 105 -17.27 20.27 5.86
C ILE A 105 -16.74 21.65 6.27
N ARG A 106 -16.83 22.66 5.39
CA ARG A 106 -16.42 24.04 5.73
C ARG A 106 -17.21 24.60 6.89
N ARG A 107 -18.54 24.48 6.87
CA ARG A 107 -19.39 24.88 8.01
C ARG A 107 -18.96 24.19 9.29
N LEU A 108 -18.73 22.87 9.23
CA LEU A 108 -18.25 22.10 10.38
C LEU A 108 -16.89 22.60 10.91
N LEU A 109 -15.96 22.97 10.03
CA LEU A 109 -14.67 23.55 10.41
C LEU A 109 -14.83 24.96 11.01
N ASP A 110 -15.69 25.79 10.44
CA ASP A 110 -15.96 27.16 10.89
C ASP A 110 -16.61 27.19 12.27
N ASP A 111 -17.58 26.31 12.54
CA ASP A 111 -18.21 26.13 13.87
C ASP A 111 -17.16 25.82 14.96
N HIS A 112 -16.04 25.23 14.55
CA HIS A 112 -14.92 24.89 15.44
C HIS A 112 -13.74 25.85 15.33
N LYS A 113 -13.91 27.02 14.71
CA LYS A 113 -12.87 28.06 14.54
C LYS A 113 -11.64 27.57 13.78
N LEU A 114 -11.81 26.65 12.83
CA LEU A 114 -10.76 26.06 11.98
C LEU A 114 -10.78 26.63 10.55
N TRP A 115 -11.10 27.92 10.39
CA TRP A 115 -11.27 28.60 9.10
C TRP A 115 -10.02 28.60 8.18
N LYS A 116 -8.83 28.31 8.73
CA LYS A 116 -7.57 28.18 7.96
C LYS A 116 -7.40 26.80 7.33
N VAL A 117 -8.21 25.82 7.71
CA VAL A 117 -8.12 24.46 7.19
C VAL A 117 -8.84 24.39 5.85
N ALA A 118 -8.11 24.02 4.80
CA ALA A 118 -8.68 23.84 3.47
C ALA A 118 -9.48 22.53 3.37
N VAL A 119 -10.33 22.41 2.35
CA VAL A 119 -11.06 21.19 2.01
C VAL A 119 -10.86 20.90 0.53
N GLU A 120 -10.33 19.73 0.20
CA GLU A 120 -10.00 19.36 -1.18
C GLU A 120 -10.53 17.96 -1.52
N PHE A 121 -11.10 17.83 -2.72
CA PHE A 121 -11.40 16.54 -3.35
C PHE A 121 -10.34 16.25 -4.39
N VAL A 122 -9.66 15.12 -4.26
CA VAL A 122 -8.59 14.70 -5.18
C VAL A 122 -8.88 13.33 -5.77
N ARG A 123 -8.45 13.13 -7.01
CA ARG A 123 -8.49 11.82 -7.65
C ARG A 123 -7.36 10.94 -7.13
N GLY A 124 -7.71 9.75 -6.66
CA GLY A 124 -6.77 8.72 -6.23
C GLY A 124 -7.51 7.43 -5.89
N SER A 125 -6.80 6.32 -5.90
CA SER A 125 -7.34 5.02 -5.48
C SER A 125 -6.73 4.60 -4.16
N HIS A 126 -7.54 4.00 -3.27
CA HIS A 126 -7.01 3.27 -2.13
C HIS A 126 -6.62 1.88 -2.61
N VAL A 127 -5.35 1.52 -2.46
CA VAL A 127 -4.81 0.28 -3.02
C VAL A 127 -4.38 -0.62 -1.88
N ARG A 128 -5.10 -1.76 -1.76
CA ARG A 128 -4.76 -2.85 -0.83
C ARG A 128 -3.95 -3.96 -1.51
N GLY A 129 -3.76 -3.93 -2.84
CA GLY A 129 -2.92 -4.86 -3.61
C GLY A 129 -2.79 -4.41 -5.06
N VAL A 130 -1.80 -4.91 -5.80
CA VAL A 130 -1.55 -4.51 -7.21
C VAL A 130 -1.46 -5.75 -8.10
N SER A 131 -2.11 -5.70 -9.26
CA SER A 131 -2.11 -6.76 -10.27
C SER A 131 -0.88 -6.73 -11.18
N ASP A 132 -0.28 -5.55 -11.40
CA ASP A 132 0.84 -5.31 -12.31
C ASP A 132 2.11 -5.01 -11.52
N LEU A 133 2.88 -6.05 -11.20
CA LEU A 133 4.00 -5.97 -10.27
C LEU A 133 5.34 -6.33 -10.92
N ILE A 134 6.24 -5.35 -11.04
CA ILE A 134 7.65 -5.55 -11.40
C ILE A 134 8.40 -5.95 -10.11
N GLY A 135 9.04 -7.13 -10.12
CA GLY A 135 9.62 -7.80 -8.95
C GLY A 135 10.83 -7.09 -8.34
N LYS A 136 10.84 -6.90 -7.00
CA LYS A 136 12.06 -7.12 -6.23
C LYS A 136 12.27 -8.63 -6.06
N GLU A 137 13.53 -9.04 -5.93
CA GLU A 137 13.96 -10.42 -6.00
C GLU A 137 13.40 -11.27 -4.86
N LEU A 138 12.69 -12.35 -5.20
CA LEU A 138 12.42 -13.44 -4.28
C LEU A 138 13.76 -14.03 -3.83
N ASP A 139 14.01 -14.05 -2.52
CA ASP A 139 15.23 -14.63 -1.96
C ASP A 139 15.21 -16.15 -2.11
N ARG A 140 16.33 -16.76 -2.53
CA ARG A 140 16.48 -18.22 -2.65
C ARG A 140 16.18 -18.94 -1.33
N ARG A 141 16.44 -18.31 -0.17
CA ARG A 141 16.10 -18.82 1.16
C ARG A 141 14.59 -19.04 1.34
N ALA A 142 13.74 -18.30 0.63
CA ALA A 142 12.28 -18.46 0.69
C ALA A 142 11.80 -19.78 0.07
N LEU A 143 12.65 -20.47 -0.70
CA LEU A 143 12.39 -21.84 -1.18
C LEU A 143 12.82 -22.92 -0.20
N GLN A 144 13.70 -22.59 0.74
CA GLN A 144 14.33 -23.53 1.66
C GLN A 144 13.64 -23.54 3.03
N LEU A 145 13.13 -22.39 3.45
CA LEU A 145 12.43 -22.23 4.71
C LEU A 145 10.92 -22.49 4.52
N PRO A 146 10.22 -23.04 5.52
CA PRO A 146 8.77 -23.20 5.48
C PRO A 146 8.05 -21.87 5.27
N CYS A 147 8.65 -20.79 5.78
CA CYS A 147 8.15 -19.44 5.63
C CYS A 147 9.25 -18.39 5.84
N MET A 148 9.01 -17.17 5.37
CA MET A 148 9.88 -16.03 5.61
C MET A 148 9.07 -14.75 5.80
N LEU A 149 9.45 -13.94 6.79
CA LEU A 149 8.82 -12.65 7.07
C LEU A 149 9.07 -11.69 5.90
N GLY A 150 8.02 -10.95 5.51
CA GLY A 150 8.09 -10.01 4.41
C GLY A 150 7.94 -10.65 3.04
N GLU A 151 7.88 -11.98 2.94
CA GLU A 151 7.76 -12.67 1.67
C GLU A 151 6.30 -12.84 1.21
N SER A 152 6.14 -13.12 -0.08
CA SER A 152 4.82 -13.12 -0.73
C SER A 152 3.92 -14.26 -0.30
N LEU A 153 2.61 -14.03 -0.18
CA LEU A 153 1.61 -15.10 -0.05
C LEU A 153 0.35 -14.76 -0.84
N ALA A 154 -0.38 -15.78 -1.27
CA ALA A 154 -1.68 -15.60 -1.91
C ALA A 154 -2.57 -16.82 -1.67
N LEU A 155 -3.88 -16.65 -1.89
CA LEU A 155 -4.74 -17.81 -2.11
C LEU A 155 -4.25 -18.59 -3.35
N LYS A 156 -4.41 -19.91 -3.30
CA LYS A 156 -4.13 -20.78 -4.44
C LYS A 156 -4.94 -20.33 -5.66
N GLY A 157 -4.24 -20.01 -6.74
CA GLY A 157 -4.83 -19.51 -7.99
C GLY A 157 -5.15 -18.01 -8.02
N ALA A 158 -4.90 -17.27 -6.93
CA ALA A 158 -5.04 -15.82 -6.93
C ALA A 158 -3.80 -15.13 -7.54
N HIS A 159 -4.04 -13.98 -8.17
CA HIS A 159 -3.00 -13.19 -8.85
C HIS A 159 -2.36 -12.12 -7.97
N ASN A 160 -3.09 -11.63 -6.95
CA ASN A 160 -2.68 -10.51 -6.13
C ASN A 160 -2.05 -11.02 -4.83
N PRO A 161 -0.72 -11.00 -4.71
CA PRO A 161 -0.07 -11.39 -3.47
C PRO A 161 -0.22 -10.32 -2.41
N GLY A 162 -0.25 -10.76 -1.16
CA GLY A 162 0.08 -9.94 0.01
C GLY A 162 1.42 -10.36 0.61
N THR A 163 1.73 -9.80 1.76
CA THR A 163 2.94 -10.08 2.53
C THR A 163 2.62 -10.98 3.73
N LEU A 164 3.49 -11.97 3.98
CA LEU A 164 3.53 -12.71 5.24
C LEU A 164 4.12 -11.80 6.32
N GLY A 165 3.28 -11.31 7.23
CA GLY A 165 3.72 -10.42 8.30
C GLY A 165 4.64 -11.09 9.30
N GLY A 166 4.41 -12.37 9.58
CA GLY A 166 5.22 -13.16 10.49
C GLY A 166 4.47 -14.39 10.99
N LEU A 167 5.04 -15.03 12.00
CA LEU A 167 4.42 -16.16 12.70
C LEU A 167 3.91 -15.72 14.07
N LEU A 168 2.74 -16.21 14.44
CA LEU A 168 2.14 -16.06 15.76
C LEU A 168 2.06 -17.41 16.46
N GLU A 169 2.18 -17.39 17.77
CA GLU A 169 1.86 -18.50 18.64
C GLU A 169 0.58 -18.17 19.42
N LEU A 170 -0.41 -19.06 19.33
CA LEU A 170 -1.70 -18.91 19.98
C LEU A 170 -1.88 -19.97 21.07
N LYS A 171 -2.21 -19.54 22.28
CA LYS A 171 -2.60 -20.43 23.39
C LYS A 171 -4.10 -20.64 23.40
N MET A 172 -4.54 -21.78 22.89
CA MET A 172 -5.97 -22.10 22.84
C MET A 172 -6.50 -22.53 24.21
N PRO A 173 -7.78 -22.26 24.54
CA PRO A 173 -8.39 -22.72 25.79
C PRO A 173 -8.26 -24.23 25.95
N GLY A 174 -7.85 -24.67 27.14
CA GLY A 174 -7.69 -26.09 27.47
C GLY A 174 -6.52 -26.82 26.78
N LYS A 175 -5.69 -26.13 25.98
CA LYS A 175 -4.50 -26.74 25.36
C LYS A 175 -3.24 -26.41 26.14
N ALA A 176 -2.40 -27.43 26.38
CA ALA A 176 -1.10 -27.27 27.01
C ALA A 176 -0.09 -26.56 26.09
N ASP A 177 -0.16 -26.79 24.78
CA ASP A 177 0.80 -26.23 23.84
C ASP A 177 0.25 -25.05 23.06
N TYR A 178 1.15 -24.18 22.62
CA TYR A 178 0.84 -23.13 21.64
C TYR A 178 0.72 -23.75 20.25
N ILE A 179 -0.18 -23.21 19.43
CA ILE A 179 -0.21 -23.49 17.99
C ILE A 179 0.47 -22.36 17.23
N THR A 180 1.30 -22.69 16.24
CA THR A 180 1.91 -21.70 15.36
C THR A 180 1.03 -21.45 14.13
N VAL A 181 0.79 -20.18 13.81
CA VAL A 181 0.04 -19.76 12.62
C VAL A 181 0.76 -18.62 11.89
N GLY A 182 0.57 -18.50 10.57
CA GLY A 182 1.02 -17.33 9.82
C GLY A 182 0.05 -16.15 9.97
N LEU A 183 0.59 -14.94 10.05
CA LEU A 183 -0.17 -13.69 10.11
C LEU A 183 -0.07 -12.92 8.79
N THR A 184 -1.21 -12.46 8.28
CA THR A 184 -1.31 -11.54 7.14
C THR A 184 -2.63 -10.77 7.20
N CYS A 185 -2.83 -9.83 6.29
CA CYS A 185 -4.08 -9.09 6.21
C CYS A 185 -5.17 -9.92 5.49
N LEU A 186 -6.42 -9.86 5.98
CA LEU A 186 -7.53 -10.61 5.38
C LEU A 186 -7.73 -10.28 3.89
N HIS A 187 -7.55 -9.04 3.47
CA HIS A 187 -7.79 -8.70 2.06
C HIS A 187 -6.82 -9.44 1.11
N CYS A 188 -5.63 -9.84 1.58
CA CYS A 188 -4.68 -10.66 0.83
C CYS A 188 -5.22 -12.07 0.58
N LEU A 189 -6.17 -12.51 1.42
CA LEU A 189 -6.79 -13.83 1.41
C LEU A 189 -8.31 -13.77 1.17
N ASN A 190 -8.83 -12.65 0.68
CA ASN A 190 -10.24 -12.50 0.34
C ASN A 190 -10.44 -13.00 -1.11
N PRO A 191 -11.19 -14.09 -1.34
CA PRO A 191 -11.39 -14.60 -2.69
C PRO A 191 -12.26 -13.64 -3.51
N CYS A 192 -12.01 -13.63 -4.82
CA CYS A 192 -12.88 -12.98 -5.79
C CYS A 192 -14.24 -13.69 -5.83
N GLU A 193 -15.35 -12.95 -5.89
CA GLU A 193 -16.69 -13.56 -5.99
C GLU A 193 -16.90 -14.27 -7.34
N LYS A 194 -16.19 -13.83 -8.38
CA LYS A 194 -16.36 -14.35 -9.74
C LYS A 194 -15.95 -15.83 -9.80
N GLY A 195 -16.92 -16.69 -10.12
CA GLY A 195 -16.70 -18.12 -10.32
C GLY A 195 -16.74 -18.95 -9.04
N LEU A 196 -17.11 -18.38 -7.89
CA LEU A 196 -17.42 -19.17 -6.70
C LEU A 196 -18.80 -19.83 -6.85
N ASP A 197 -18.95 -21.04 -6.30
CA ASP A 197 -20.28 -21.64 -6.16
C ASP A 197 -21.13 -20.83 -5.16
N PRO A 198 -22.47 -20.84 -5.30
CA PRO A 198 -23.35 -19.99 -4.48
C PRO A 198 -23.19 -20.19 -2.97
N GLU A 199 -23.10 -21.44 -2.50
CA GLU A 199 -22.95 -21.74 -1.07
C GLU A 199 -21.66 -21.13 -0.50
N PHE A 200 -20.55 -21.27 -1.22
CA PHE A 200 -19.28 -20.69 -0.79
C PHE A 200 -19.27 -19.18 -0.88
N LEU A 201 -19.91 -18.60 -1.90
CA LEU A 201 -20.05 -17.15 -2.04
C LEU A 201 -20.79 -16.54 -0.85
N ASP A 202 -21.92 -17.14 -0.46
CA ASP A 202 -22.69 -16.70 0.70
C ASP A 202 -21.84 -16.77 1.97
N ARG A 203 -21.07 -17.86 2.13
CA ARG A 203 -20.16 -17.98 3.28
C ARG A 203 -19.05 -16.93 3.27
N VAL A 204 -18.44 -16.66 2.12
CA VAL A 204 -17.42 -15.60 1.97
C VAL A 204 -18.01 -14.24 2.37
N ARG A 205 -19.23 -13.92 1.96
CA ARG A 205 -19.89 -12.66 2.34
C ARG A 205 -20.13 -12.57 3.85
N VAL A 206 -20.49 -13.67 4.51
CA VAL A 206 -20.59 -13.74 5.97
C VAL A 206 -19.21 -13.52 6.61
N TRP A 207 -18.16 -14.18 6.13
CA TRP A 207 -16.79 -14.01 6.65
C TRP A 207 -16.28 -12.58 6.56
N ARG A 208 -16.63 -11.86 5.49
CA ARG A 208 -16.28 -10.44 5.36
C ARG A 208 -16.89 -9.59 6.47
N ASN A 209 -18.03 -9.97 7.05
CA ASN A 209 -18.66 -9.24 8.17
C ASN A 209 -18.20 -9.76 9.53
N GLU A 210 -18.28 -11.07 9.73
CA GLU A 210 -18.17 -11.69 11.05
C GLU A 210 -16.76 -12.20 11.35
N GLY A 211 -15.97 -12.40 10.30
CA GLY A 211 -14.70 -13.11 10.35
C GLY A 211 -14.83 -14.61 10.08
N ILE A 212 -13.68 -15.26 10.01
CA ILE A 212 -13.54 -16.71 9.82
C ILE A 212 -13.19 -17.30 11.19
N LYS A 213 -14.08 -18.15 11.72
CA LYS A 213 -13.86 -18.84 13.00
C LYS A 213 -13.07 -20.14 12.80
N PRO A 214 -12.26 -20.57 13.78
CA PRO A 214 -11.52 -21.83 13.68
C PRO A 214 -12.39 -23.08 13.46
N GLU A 215 -13.67 -23.06 13.85
CA GLU A 215 -14.60 -24.18 13.72
C GLU A 215 -15.26 -24.26 12.34
N ASP A 216 -15.07 -23.25 11.50
CA ASP A 216 -15.73 -23.15 10.20
C ASP A 216 -15.10 -24.08 9.17
N ASN A 217 -15.76 -25.20 8.84
CA ASN A 217 -15.22 -26.21 7.93
C ASN A 217 -14.90 -25.68 6.52
N LEU A 218 -15.66 -24.70 6.02
CA LEU A 218 -15.45 -24.15 4.68
C LEU A 218 -14.15 -23.34 4.58
N ARG A 219 -13.59 -22.86 5.70
CA ARG A 219 -12.30 -22.13 5.72
C ARG A 219 -11.15 -22.90 5.07
N THR A 220 -11.22 -24.23 5.09
CA THR A 220 -10.20 -25.12 4.52
C THR A 220 -10.13 -25.04 2.99
N ARG A 221 -11.17 -24.49 2.34
CA ARG A 221 -11.18 -24.17 0.91
C ARG A 221 -10.25 -22.98 0.58
N LEU A 222 -9.99 -22.09 1.54
CA LEU A 222 -9.02 -21.00 1.40
C LEU A 222 -7.59 -21.54 1.60
N ARG A 223 -7.07 -22.22 0.58
CA ARG A 223 -5.70 -22.72 0.54
C ARG A 223 -4.74 -21.58 0.23
N VAL A 224 -3.68 -21.47 1.01
CA VAL A 224 -2.66 -20.42 0.91
C VAL A 224 -1.36 -21.03 0.40
N GLU A 225 -0.69 -20.31 -0.50
CA GLU A 225 0.60 -20.66 -1.07
C GLU A 225 1.63 -19.57 -0.74
N HIS A 226 2.82 -20.02 -0.33
CA HIS A 226 3.96 -19.19 0.01
C HIS A 226 5.25 -19.86 -0.51
N PRO A 227 6.14 -19.11 -1.20
CA PRO A 227 5.84 -17.84 -1.86
C PRO A 227 4.61 -17.94 -2.79
N SER A 228 3.96 -16.81 -3.07
CA SER A 228 2.82 -16.78 -4.00
C SER A 228 3.22 -17.27 -5.42
N PRO A 229 2.34 -18.01 -6.12
CA PRO A 229 2.64 -18.52 -7.47
C PRO A 229 3.00 -17.43 -8.47
N ASN A 230 2.37 -16.26 -8.37
CA ASN A 230 2.66 -15.14 -9.26
C ASN A 230 4.08 -14.60 -9.04
N THR A 231 4.53 -14.50 -7.78
CA THR A 231 5.90 -14.08 -7.46
C THR A 231 6.92 -15.08 -7.99
N ILE A 232 6.63 -16.38 -7.89
CA ILE A 232 7.48 -17.44 -8.47
C ILE A 232 7.59 -17.27 -10.00
N LYS A 233 6.46 -17.10 -10.70
CA LYS A 233 6.43 -16.90 -12.15
C LYS A 233 7.23 -15.66 -12.59
N VAL A 234 7.03 -14.54 -11.90
CA VAL A 234 7.74 -13.29 -12.20
C VAL A 234 9.26 -13.46 -12.00
N LYS A 235 9.70 -14.13 -10.93
CA LYS A 235 11.15 -14.36 -10.73
C LYS A 235 11.71 -15.38 -11.70
N ILE A 236 10.96 -16.40 -12.13
CA ILE A 236 11.39 -17.31 -13.22
C ILE A 236 11.66 -16.51 -14.50
N ALA A 237 10.73 -15.63 -14.91
CA ALA A 237 10.91 -14.79 -16.09
C ALA A 237 12.13 -13.87 -15.96
N SER A 238 12.29 -13.20 -14.81
CA SER A 238 13.48 -12.36 -14.52
C SER A 238 14.78 -13.14 -14.64
N LEU A 239 14.85 -14.35 -14.05
CA LEU A 239 16.05 -15.20 -14.13
C LEU A 239 16.34 -15.63 -15.59
N GLN A 240 15.31 -15.95 -16.37
CA GLN A 240 15.46 -16.29 -17.78
C GLN A 240 16.01 -15.10 -18.58
N ASP A 241 15.48 -13.89 -18.34
CA ASP A 241 15.95 -12.67 -18.99
C ASP A 241 17.40 -12.34 -18.61
N GLU A 242 17.77 -12.46 -17.33
CA GLU A 242 19.14 -12.24 -16.85
C GLU A 242 20.13 -13.25 -17.43
N ILE A 243 19.76 -14.54 -17.47
CA ILE A 243 20.55 -15.61 -18.11
C ILE A 243 20.77 -15.28 -19.59
N CYS A 244 19.69 -14.93 -20.30
CA CYS A 244 19.73 -14.57 -21.70
C CYS A 244 20.64 -13.35 -21.95
N GLY A 245 20.55 -12.33 -21.09
CA GLY A 245 21.40 -11.13 -21.16
C GLY A 245 22.89 -11.42 -20.99
N ILE A 246 23.28 -12.36 -20.13
CA ILE A 246 24.68 -12.80 -19.99
C ILE A 246 25.10 -13.64 -21.21
N GLU A 247 24.26 -14.55 -21.68
CA GLU A 247 24.57 -15.42 -22.82
C GLU A 247 24.70 -14.67 -24.14
N GLN A 248 23.96 -13.56 -24.30
CA GLN A 248 24.03 -12.67 -25.46
C GLN A 248 25.07 -11.56 -25.32
N ASN A 249 25.75 -11.45 -24.17
CA ASN A 249 26.77 -10.44 -23.96
C ASN A 249 27.97 -10.69 -24.87
N GLU A 250 28.29 -9.73 -25.75
CA GLU A 250 29.37 -9.88 -26.73
C GLU A 250 30.74 -10.21 -26.11
N GLU A 251 31.06 -9.64 -24.95
CA GLU A 251 32.32 -9.93 -24.26
C GLU A 251 32.33 -11.38 -23.76
N TYR A 252 31.22 -11.83 -23.15
CA TYR A 252 31.08 -13.22 -22.72
C TYR A 252 31.20 -14.20 -23.89
N VAL A 253 30.54 -13.92 -25.02
CA VAL A 253 30.59 -14.74 -26.24
C VAL A 253 32.02 -14.82 -26.77
N ARG A 254 32.71 -13.68 -26.95
CA ARG A 254 34.10 -13.65 -27.39
C ARG A 254 35.04 -14.44 -26.46
N LEU A 255 34.83 -14.33 -25.16
CA LEU A 255 35.63 -15.09 -24.18
C LEU A 255 35.32 -16.59 -24.22
N CYS A 256 34.08 -16.99 -24.48
CA CYS A 256 33.73 -18.39 -24.72
C CYS A 256 34.43 -18.95 -25.97
N ASP A 257 34.44 -18.20 -27.07
CA ASP A 257 35.08 -18.60 -28.32
C ASP A 257 36.58 -18.84 -28.11
N LEU A 258 37.29 -17.88 -27.51
CA LEU A 258 38.72 -18.01 -27.21
C LEU A 258 39.05 -19.22 -26.32
N VAL A 259 38.20 -19.51 -25.32
CA VAL A 259 38.40 -20.68 -24.45
C VAL A 259 38.12 -21.97 -25.21
N SER A 260 37.13 -21.99 -26.10
CA SER A 260 36.81 -23.16 -26.93
C SER A 260 37.91 -23.50 -27.94
N GLU A 261 38.65 -22.49 -28.42
CA GLU A 261 39.81 -22.63 -29.31
C GLU A 261 41.10 -23.01 -28.56
N GLY A 262 41.05 -23.20 -27.24
CA GLY A 262 42.22 -23.53 -26.42
C GLY A 262 43.15 -22.35 -26.15
N LEU A 263 42.73 -21.12 -26.46
CA LEU A 263 43.50 -19.89 -26.26
C LEU A 263 43.35 -19.30 -24.85
N GLN A 264 42.85 -20.07 -23.88
CA GLN A 264 42.65 -19.61 -22.51
C GLN A 264 43.93 -19.06 -21.87
N GLY A 265 45.09 -19.67 -22.17
CA GLY A 265 46.40 -19.21 -21.67
C GLY A 265 46.87 -17.86 -22.23
N GLN A 266 46.20 -17.34 -23.26
CA GLN A 266 46.49 -16.03 -23.86
C GLN A 266 45.61 -14.91 -23.28
N LEU A 267 44.60 -15.26 -22.46
CA LEU A 267 43.78 -14.27 -21.78
C LEU A 267 44.63 -13.50 -20.77
N GLY A 268 44.56 -12.18 -20.82
CA GLY A 268 45.09 -11.36 -19.74
C GLY A 268 44.37 -11.66 -18.42
N ARG A 269 45.07 -11.59 -17.28
CA ARG A 269 44.52 -11.87 -15.93
C ARG A 269 43.15 -11.25 -15.67
N ARG A 270 42.92 -10.01 -16.13
CA ARG A 270 41.64 -9.32 -15.95
C ARG A 270 40.51 -9.98 -16.76
N ALA A 271 40.76 -10.34 -18.01
CA ALA A 271 39.77 -10.99 -18.88
C ALA A 271 39.41 -12.38 -18.35
N GLU A 272 40.40 -13.14 -17.88
CA GLU A 272 40.17 -14.44 -17.23
C GLU A 272 39.30 -14.30 -15.97
N GLN A 273 39.59 -13.31 -15.11
CA GLN A 273 38.79 -13.03 -13.92
C GLN A 273 37.35 -12.64 -14.28
N THR A 274 37.16 -11.75 -15.27
CA THR A 274 35.83 -11.37 -15.76
C THR A 274 35.06 -12.59 -16.27
N PHE A 275 35.70 -13.43 -17.10
CA PHE A 275 35.10 -14.63 -17.65
C PHE A 275 34.64 -15.61 -16.55
N LEU A 276 35.52 -15.90 -15.59
CA LEU A 276 35.21 -16.78 -14.46
C LEU A 276 34.07 -16.22 -13.60
N SER A 277 34.02 -14.90 -13.41
CA SER A 277 32.92 -14.23 -12.71
C SER A 277 31.60 -14.38 -13.46
N MET A 278 31.57 -14.14 -14.78
CA MET A 278 30.38 -14.31 -15.60
C MET A 278 29.89 -15.77 -15.61
N ARG A 279 30.80 -16.74 -15.77
CA ARG A 279 30.46 -18.17 -15.73
C ARG A 279 29.89 -18.60 -14.38
N ARG A 280 30.48 -18.11 -13.27
CA ARG A 280 29.98 -18.40 -11.93
C ARG A 280 28.56 -17.86 -11.76
N ASN A 281 28.35 -16.58 -12.10
CA ASN A 281 27.03 -15.95 -12.03
C ASN A 281 26.00 -16.70 -12.88
N LEU A 282 26.32 -17.03 -14.14
CA LEU A 282 25.44 -17.78 -15.03
C LEU A 282 25.07 -19.17 -14.46
N SER A 283 26.04 -19.86 -13.85
CA SER A 283 25.81 -21.15 -13.19
C SER A 283 24.87 -21.01 -11.98
N GLU A 284 25.07 -19.99 -11.14
CA GLU A 284 24.24 -19.67 -9.98
C GLU A 284 22.79 -19.36 -10.40
N LEU A 285 22.61 -18.48 -11.39
CA LEU A 285 21.30 -18.12 -11.94
C LEU A 285 20.58 -19.35 -12.53
N LYS A 286 21.27 -20.16 -13.35
CA LYS A 286 20.71 -21.39 -13.91
C LYS A 286 20.34 -22.41 -12.81
N SER A 287 21.14 -22.48 -11.74
CA SER A 287 20.83 -23.33 -10.60
C SER A 287 19.56 -22.86 -9.89
N PHE A 288 19.45 -21.56 -9.64
CA PHE A 288 18.28 -20.99 -8.97
C PHE A 288 17.02 -21.12 -9.82
N LEU A 289 17.11 -20.92 -11.13
CA LEU A 289 16.00 -21.15 -12.06
C LEU A 289 15.47 -22.58 -11.97
N ARG A 290 16.35 -23.58 -11.98
CA ARG A 290 15.95 -25.00 -11.85
C ARG A 290 15.28 -25.30 -10.51
N GLU A 291 15.72 -24.66 -9.43
CA GLU A 291 15.07 -24.79 -8.12
C GLU A 291 13.66 -24.21 -8.15
N MET A 292 13.49 -23.02 -8.72
CA MET A 292 12.21 -22.33 -8.87
C MET A 292 11.21 -23.15 -9.71
N GLU A 293 11.64 -23.73 -10.84
CA GLU A 293 10.79 -24.55 -11.71
C GLU A 293 10.31 -25.85 -11.03
N LYS A 294 11.17 -26.42 -10.17
CA LYS A 294 10.85 -27.62 -9.39
C LYS A 294 10.05 -27.32 -8.13
N PHE A 295 10.13 -26.09 -7.63
CA PHE A 295 9.47 -25.70 -6.40
C PHE A 295 7.95 -25.87 -6.50
N ARG A 296 7.34 -26.31 -5.40
CA ARG A 296 5.90 -26.51 -5.27
C ARG A 296 5.44 -25.77 -4.03
N ALA A 297 4.90 -24.57 -4.24
CA ALA A 297 4.45 -23.72 -3.15
C ALA A 297 3.37 -24.42 -2.31
N ARG A 298 3.58 -24.45 -0.99
CA ARG A 298 2.63 -24.98 -0.01
C ARG A 298 2.81 -24.21 1.28
N PHE A 299 1.71 -23.77 1.88
CA PHE A 299 1.73 -23.10 3.18
C PHE A 299 0.69 -23.71 4.12
N GLY A 300 -0.58 -23.70 3.72
CA GLY A 300 -1.64 -24.28 4.52
C GLY A 300 -3.04 -23.83 4.10
N SER A 301 -3.96 -23.79 5.05
CA SER A 301 -5.28 -23.19 4.91
C SER A 301 -5.47 -22.07 5.93
N VAL A 302 -6.39 -21.15 5.65
CA VAL A 302 -6.78 -20.11 6.61
C VAL A 302 -7.27 -20.75 7.91
N PHE A 303 -6.66 -20.35 9.03
CA PHE A 303 -7.09 -20.80 10.36
C PHE A 303 -8.25 -19.96 10.90
N ALA A 304 -8.11 -18.63 10.84
CA ALA A 304 -9.08 -17.67 11.32
C ALA A 304 -8.86 -16.29 10.67
N ALA A 305 -9.86 -15.41 10.73
CA ALA A 305 -9.75 -14.01 10.29
C ALA A 305 -10.78 -13.11 10.97
N SER A 306 -10.51 -11.82 11.07
CA SER A 306 -11.36 -10.81 11.73
C SER A 306 -12.57 -10.35 10.91
N GLY A 307 -12.58 -10.58 9.60
CA GLY A 307 -13.49 -9.85 8.70
C GLY A 307 -13.00 -8.41 8.48
N PHE A 308 -13.75 -7.63 7.71
CA PHE A 308 -13.52 -6.20 7.55
C PHE A 308 -14.20 -5.45 8.70
N ARG A 309 -13.41 -5.07 9.71
CA ARG A 309 -13.91 -4.38 10.91
C ARG A 309 -14.25 -2.93 10.62
N THR A 310 -15.39 -2.49 11.16
CA THR A 310 -15.92 -1.13 10.96
C THR A 310 -15.96 -0.28 12.25
N THR A 311 -15.53 -0.81 13.40
CA THR A 311 -15.66 -0.13 14.70
C THR A 311 -14.36 -0.18 15.52
N GLU A 312 -14.07 0.94 16.19
CA GLU A 312 -12.93 1.14 17.11
C GLU A 312 -13.27 0.80 18.57
N ASP A 313 -14.49 0.39 18.89
CA ASP A 313 -14.91 0.25 20.29
C ASP A 313 -14.40 -1.07 20.87
N GLY A 314 -13.17 -1.00 21.35
CA GLY A 314 -12.60 -2.05 22.14
C GLY A 314 -11.52 -1.55 23.09
N ASP A 315 -11.87 -1.34 24.35
CA ASP A 315 -10.91 -1.17 25.44
C ASP A 315 -9.90 -2.32 25.53
N ASN A 316 -8.63 -2.01 25.76
CA ASN A 316 -7.51 -2.95 25.87
C ASN A 316 -7.51 -3.76 27.18
N ILE A 317 -8.63 -4.39 27.49
CA ILE A 317 -8.86 -5.21 28.67
C ILE A 317 -9.35 -6.57 28.18
N THR A 318 -8.65 -7.66 28.54
CA THR A 318 -9.19 -9.01 28.35
C THR A 318 -10.50 -9.17 29.16
N PRO A 319 -11.35 -10.16 28.87
CA PRO A 319 -12.50 -10.47 29.73
C PRO A 319 -12.14 -10.64 31.22
N ASP A 320 -10.87 -10.94 31.52
CA ASP A 320 -10.33 -11.17 32.86
C ASP A 320 -9.52 -9.97 33.43
N GLY A 321 -9.54 -8.80 32.79
CA GLY A 321 -8.89 -7.60 33.35
C GLY A 321 -7.39 -7.45 33.07
N HIS A 322 -6.78 -8.31 32.26
CA HIS A 322 -5.33 -8.29 32.00
C HIS A 322 -4.96 -7.41 30.80
N HIS A 323 -3.96 -6.56 30.99
CA HIS A 323 -3.29 -5.85 29.90
C HIS A 323 -2.30 -6.79 29.19
N LEU A 324 -2.22 -6.69 27.86
CA LEU A 324 -1.14 -7.27 27.05
C LEU A 324 0.18 -6.54 27.35
N ARG A 325 0.76 -6.76 28.52
CA ARG A 325 2.21 -6.63 28.73
C ARG A 325 2.80 -7.91 28.15
N GLU A 326 3.70 -7.89 27.16
CA GLU A 326 5.16 -7.96 27.42
C GLU A 326 6.03 -7.25 26.37
N SER A 327 5.50 -6.34 25.55
CA SER A 327 6.34 -5.40 24.79
C SER A 327 5.96 -3.98 25.15
N PRO A 328 6.88 -3.15 25.65
CA PRO A 328 6.58 -1.75 25.93
C PRO A 328 6.44 -1.04 24.59
N ILE A 329 5.25 -1.13 23.98
CA ILE A 329 4.87 -0.23 22.90
C ILE A 329 5.08 1.16 23.48
N PRO A 330 5.94 1.98 22.85
CA PRO A 330 6.18 3.32 23.34
C PRO A 330 4.84 4.05 23.51
N ALA A 331 4.62 4.68 24.66
CA ALA A 331 3.38 5.39 24.96
C ALA A 331 3.07 6.48 23.92
N ASN A 332 4.10 6.95 23.21
CA ASN A 332 3.97 7.88 22.10
C ASN A 332 4.87 7.42 20.92
N LEU A 333 4.28 7.30 19.72
CA LEU A 333 4.96 6.93 18.47
C LEU A 333 5.21 8.12 17.51
N ASP A 334 4.79 9.34 17.87
CA ASP A 334 4.76 10.52 16.98
C ASP A 334 6.14 10.86 16.40
N ASP A 335 7.19 10.69 17.21
CA ASP A 335 8.56 11.05 16.85
C ASP A 335 9.46 9.81 16.65
N ILE A 336 8.91 8.61 16.78
CA ILE A 336 9.64 7.36 16.64
C ILE A 336 9.61 6.93 15.17
N PRO A 337 10.77 6.69 14.53
CA PRO A 337 10.80 6.14 13.20
C PRO A 337 10.15 4.77 13.16
N LEU A 338 9.28 4.58 12.18
CA LEU A 338 8.61 3.32 11.91
C LEU A 338 9.21 2.67 10.66
N PHE A 339 9.25 1.34 10.68
CA PHE A 339 9.80 0.52 9.63
C PHE A 339 8.81 -0.55 9.20
N ILE A 340 8.92 -0.97 7.95
CA ILE A 340 8.33 -2.21 7.45
C ILE A 340 9.40 -3.00 6.73
N HIS A 341 9.21 -4.32 6.66
CA HIS A 341 9.87 -5.19 5.69
C HIS A 341 8.79 -5.78 4.78
N GLY A 342 8.40 -5.00 3.77
CA GLY A 342 7.36 -5.39 2.82
C GLY A 342 7.94 -6.15 1.64
N GLN A 343 7.15 -7.03 1.03
CA GLN A 343 7.57 -7.84 -0.13
C GLN A 343 8.14 -6.99 -1.28
N ARG A 344 7.61 -5.78 -1.48
CA ARG A 344 7.95 -4.90 -2.60
C ARG A 344 8.83 -3.75 -2.18
N SER A 345 8.49 -3.10 -1.08
CA SER A 345 9.33 -1.99 -0.60
C SER A 345 10.67 -2.48 -0.03
N GLY A 346 10.76 -3.74 0.42
CA GLY A 346 11.85 -4.19 1.28
C GLY A 346 11.81 -3.45 2.60
N LEU A 347 12.99 -3.16 3.16
CA LEU A 347 13.10 -2.28 4.32
C LEU A 347 12.78 -0.83 3.93
N SER A 348 11.77 -0.25 4.57
CA SER A 348 11.36 1.14 4.36
C SER A 348 11.22 1.87 5.70
N LYS A 349 11.45 3.18 5.69
CA LYS A 349 11.45 4.04 6.88
C LYS A 349 10.45 5.19 6.74
N GLY A 350 9.64 5.37 7.77
CA GLY A 350 8.59 6.37 7.81
C GLY A 350 8.34 6.93 9.20
N ARG A 351 7.35 7.80 9.30
CA ARG A 351 6.88 8.40 10.56
C ARG A 351 5.38 8.30 10.65
N LYS A 352 4.89 8.00 11.84
CA LYS A 352 3.46 7.95 12.14
C LYS A 352 2.84 9.34 11.93
N GLY A 353 1.69 9.39 11.27
CA GLY A 353 0.82 10.56 11.29
C GLY A 353 0.06 10.65 12.60
N ILE A 354 -0.11 11.85 13.12
CA ILE A 354 -0.85 12.11 14.36
C ILE A 354 -2.38 12.00 14.19
N LEU A 355 -2.86 12.03 12.94
CA LEU A 355 -4.29 12.03 12.62
C LEU A 355 -4.72 10.69 12.01
N LEU A 356 -5.85 10.19 12.50
CA LEU A 356 -6.56 9.04 11.94
C LEU A 356 -7.09 9.36 10.54
N SER A 357 -7.23 8.34 9.70
CA SER A 357 -7.90 8.45 8.40
C SER A 357 -9.09 7.50 8.36
N ALA A 358 -10.19 7.91 7.75
CA ALA A 358 -11.31 7.03 7.47
C ALA A 358 -11.17 6.45 6.06
N HIS A 359 -11.26 5.13 5.95
CA HIS A 359 -11.25 4.39 4.69
C HIS A 359 -12.66 3.90 4.39
N LEU A 360 -13.11 4.15 3.17
CA LEU A 360 -14.44 3.81 2.70
C LEU A 360 -14.29 2.74 1.60
N GLU A 361 -14.66 1.51 1.93
CA GLU A 361 -14.71 0.41 0.98
C GLU A 361 -16.12 0.23 0.46
N HIS A 362 -16.28 0.21 -0.86
CA HIS A 362 -17.55 -0.05 -1.53
C HIS A 362 -17.60 -1.52 -1.94
N GLU A 363 -18.58 -2.25 -1.42
CA GLU A 363 -18.84 -3.64 -1.76
C GLU A 363 -20.24 -3.75 -2.37
N ILE A 364 -20.39 -4.50 -3.46
CA ILE A 364 -21.72 -4.81 -4.00
C ILE A 364 -22.21 -6.08 -3.30
N LYS A 365 -23.29 -5.98 -2.51
CA LYS A 365 -23.99 -7.11 -1.90
C LYS A 365 -25.37 -7.20 -2.51
N ASP A 366 -25.65 -8.30 -3.21
CA ASP A 366 -26.96 -8.57 -3.82
C ASP A 366 -27.46 -7.45 -4.75
N GLY A 367 -26.52 -6.83 -5.46
CA GLY A 367 -26.79 -5.70 -6.36
C GLY A 367 -26.81 -4.33 -5.66
N GLU A 368 -26.77 -4.27 -4.34
CA GLU A 368 -26.72 -3.04 -3.56
C GLU A 368 -25.29 -2.65 -3.18
N SER A 369 -24.93 -1.38 -3.36
CA SER A 369 -23.63 -0.86 -2.91
C SER A 369 -23.66 -0.60 -1.40
N VAL A 370 -22.90 -1.38 -0.64
CA VAL A 370 -22.68 -1.21 0.80
C VAL A 370 -21.32 -0.55 1.02
N THR A 371 -21.32 0.59 1.71
CA THR A 371 -20.08 1.24 2.13
C THR A 371 -19.68 0.79 3.53
N ARG A 372 -18.42 0.36 3.69
CA ARG A 372 -17.81 0.05 4.98
C ARG A 372 -16.76 1.08 5.32
N VAL A 373 -16.81 1.59 6.54
CA VAL A 373 -15.86 2.59 7.04
C VAL A 373 -14.89 1.93 8.02
N THR A 374 -13.59 2.07 7.82
CA THR A 374 -12.55 1.70 8.80
C THR A 374 -11.73 2.94 9.18
N TYR A 375 -11.11 2.93 10.36
CA TYR A 375 -10.31 4.06 10.87
C TYR A 375 -8.88 3.58 11.12
N GLU A 376 -7.93 4.25 10.50
CA GLU A 376 -6.58 3.72 10.37
C GLU A 376 -5.53 4.79 10.67
N GLN A 377 -4.40 4.36 11.22
CA GLN A 377 -3.26 5.23 11.47
C GLN A 377 -2.47 5.41 10.18
N SER A 378 -2.02 6.63 9.90
CA SER A 378 -1.22 6.93 8.71
C SER A 378 0.28 6.84 9.00
N ILE A 379 1.07 6.53 7.97
CA ILE A 379 2.54 6.59 7.98
C ILE A 379 2.99 7.37 6.75
N PHE A 380 3.90 8.30 6.95
CA PHE A 380 4.50 9.11 5.89
C PHE A 380 5.95 8.66 5.64
N PRO A 381 6.42 8.58 4.39
CA PRO A 381 7.82 8.28 4.11
C PRO A 381 8.74 9.35 4.71
N GLN A 382 9.84 8.92 5.33
CA GLN A 382 10.88 9.86 5.79
C GLN A 382 11.88 10.18 4.67
N THR A 383 12.11 9.20 3.78
CA THR A 383 12.99 9.29 2.61
C THR A 383 12.30 8.64 1.41
N GLY A 384 12.56 9.16 0.21
CA GLY A 384 11.95 8.63 -1.01
C GLY A 384 10.48 9.04 -1.19
N LEU A 385 9.82 8.38 -2.14
CA LEU A 385 8.46 8.73 -2.58
C LEU A 385 7.36 7.99 -1.83
N HIS A 386 7.64 6.79 -1.31
CA HIS A 386 6.63 5.91 -0.75
C HIS A 386 7.15 5.20 0.49
N PHE A 387 6.31 5.08 1.51
CA PHE A 387 6.62 4.22 2.66
C PHE A 387 6.37 2.75 2.32
N SER A 388 5.30 2.46 1.60
CA SER A 388 4.97 1.12 1.11
C SER A 388 4.49 1.14 -0.33
N GLN A 389 4.47 -0.04 -0.96
CA GLN A 389 3.99 -0.28 -2.31
C GLN A 389 2.85 -1.30 -2.29
N GLY A 390 2.14 -1.43 -3.42
CA GLY A 390 1.14 -2.47 -3.57
C GLY A 390 1.75 -3.86 -3.43
N GLY A 391 1.11 -4.73 -2.63
CA GLY A 391 1.65 -6.04 -2.27
C GLY A 391 2.32 -6.09 -0.89
N ASP A 392 2.67 -4.94 -0.29
CA ASP A 392 3.24 -4.89 1.07
C ASP A 392 2.21 -5.11 2.17
N SER A 393 0.92 -5.09 1.83
CA SER A 393 -0.16 -5.35 2.75
C SER A 393 0.04 -6.65 3.54
N GLY A 394 -0.15 -6.60 4.86
CA GLY A 394 0.16 -7.69 5.77
C GLY A 394 1.55 -7.60 6.39
N ALA A 395 2.45 -6.74 5.90
CA ALA A 395 3.75 -6.49 6.55
C ALA A 395 3.57 -5.92 7.95
N LEU A 396 4.39 -6.38 8.90
CA LEU A 396 4.44 -5.79 10.24
C LEU A 396 5.12 -4.42 10.20
N VAL A 397 4.58 -3.49 10.98
CA VAL A 397 5.16 -2.17 11.24
C VAL A 397 5.87 -2.24 12.58
N PHE A 398 7.13 -1.85 12.64
CA PHE A 398 7.96 -1.92 13.85
C PHE A 398 8.83 -0.68 14.06
N THR A 399 9.29 -0.47 15.29
CA THR A 399 10.23 0.61 15.65
C THR A 399 11.67 0.23 15.30
N GLU A 400 12.62 1.17 15.43
CA GLU A 400 14.06 0.88 15.28
C GLU A 400 14.56 -0.21 16.26
N SER A 401 13.93 -0.30 17.44
CA SER A 401 14.16 -1.35 18.44
C SER A 401 13.39 -2.65 18.15
N HIS A 402 12.86 -2.83 16.93
CA HIS A 402 12.13 -4.02 16.48
C HIS A 402 10.86 -4.33 17.30
N VAL A 403 10.29 -3.32 17.98
CA VAL A 403 8.99 -3.46 18.65
C VAL A 403 7.90 -3.34 17.59
N VAL A 404 7.10 -4.39 17.41
CA VAL A 404 5.96 -4.37 16.50
C VAL A 404 4.87 -3.46 17.06
N VAL A 405 4.45 -2.48 16.26
CA VAL A 405 3.42 -1.48 16.63
C VAL A 405 2.14 -1.65 15.83
N GLY A 406 2.16 -2.46 14.77
CA GLY A 406 0.95 -2.81 14.03
C GLY A 406 1.22 -3.56 12.73
N MET A 407 0.24 -3.59 11.84
CA MET A 407 0.32 -4.27 10.55
C MET A 407 -0.19 -3.36 9.44
N LEU A 408 0.56 -3.28 8.35
CA LEU A 408 0.23 -2.52 7.16
C LEU A 408 -1.00 -3.10 6.48
N ILE A 409 -1.96 -2.24 6.10
CA ILE A 409 -3.20 -2.65 5.43
C ILE A 409 -3.33 -2.13 3.99
N GLY A 410 -2.52 -1.14 3.62
CA GLY A 410 -2.54 -0.56 2.28
C GLY A 410 -2.03 0.88 2.26
N GLY A 411 -2.25 1.56 1.14
CA GLY A 411 -1.87 2.95 0.93
C GLY A 411 -2.74 3.63 -0.11
N VAL A 412 -2.61 4.94 -0.22
CA VAL A 412 -3.23 5.70 -1.31
C VAL A 412 -2.28 5.68 -2.51
N ILE A 413 -2.80 5.60 -3.73
CA ILE A 413 -2.03 5.90 -4.95
C ILE A 413 -2.65 7.11 -5.61
N SER A 414 -1.85 8.16 -5.82
CA SER A 414 -2.29 9.30 -6.61
C SER A 414 -2.18 8.98 -8.09
N ASN A 415 -3.32 8.96 -8.78
CA ASN A 415 -3.40 8.89 -10.24
C ASN A 415 -3.11 10.25 -10.92
N SER A 416 -2.73 11.27 -10.14
CA SER A 416 -2.62 12.68 -10.56
C SER A 416 -1.18 13.20 -10.52
N GLY A 417 -0.18 12.34 -10.38
CA GLY A 417 1.23 12.73 -10.31
C GLY A 417 1.64 13.36 -8.99
N PHE A 418 0.89 13.14 -7.89
CA PHE A 418 1.33 13.55 -6.56
C PHE A 418 2.37 12.56 -6.02
N GLU A 419 3.59 13.05 -5.85
CA GLU A 419 4.69 12.34 -5.19
C GLU A 419 4.66 12.57 -3.67
N SER A 420 3.90 11.72 -2.99
CA SER A 420 4.16 11.14 -1.66
C SER A 420 2.86 10.53 -1.18
N THR A 421 2.82 9.21 -1.09
CA THR A 421 1.64 8.50 -0.62
C THR A 421 1.85 8.10 0.83
N CYS A 422 0.86 8.38 1.67
CA CYS A 422 0.82 7.82 3.00
C CYS A 422 0.32 6.38 2.92
N SER A 423 0.87 5.56 3.79
CA SER A 423 0.42 4.20 4.02
C SER A 423 -0.40 4.15 5.30
N TYR A 424 -1.15 3.07 5.49
CA TYR A 424 -2.03 2.90 6.63
C TYR A 424 -1.76 1.58 7.31
N PHE A 425 -1.89 1.58 8.63
CA PHE A 425 -1.69 0.40 9.44
C PHE A 425 -2.70 0.32 10.58
N THR A 426 -3.03 -0.91 10.95
CA THR A 426 -3.83 -1.21 12.13
C THR A 426 -2.89 -1.43 13.32
N PRO A 427 -3.11 -0.75 14.47
CA PRO A 427 -2.31 -0.94 15.68
C PRO A 427 -2.28 -2.39 16.19
N ILE A 428 -1.15 -2.82 16.76
CA ILE A 428 -0.94 -4.23 17.17
C ILE A 428 -1.86 -4.67 18.31
N ASP A 429 -2.22 -3.77 19.21
CA ASP A 429 -3.16 -4.02 20.31
C ASP A 429 -4.56 -4.33 19.78
N VAL A 430 -5.03 -3.56 18.79
CA VAL A 430 -6.28 -3.82 18.07
C VAL A 430 -6.23 -5.19 17.38
N LEU A 431 -5.12 -5.50 16.69
CA LEU A 431 -4.94 -6.79 16.02
C LEU A 431 -4.98 -7.97 16.99
N VAL A 432 -4.22 -7.92 18.09
CA VAL A 432 -4.16 -9.00 19.08
C VAL A 432 -5.52 -9.19 19.74
N LYS A 433 -6.22 -8.10 20.08
CA LYS A 433 -7.58 -8.17 20.62
C LYS A 433 -8.53 -8.89 19.65
N ASP A 434 -8.45 -8.58 18.37
CA ASP A 434 -9.29 -9.23 17.35
C ASP A 434 -8.94 -10.71 17.16
N ILE A 435 -7.64 -11.05 17.16
CA ILE A 435 -7.17 -12.42 17.11
C ILE A 435 -7.76 -13.20 18.29
N LYS A 436 -7.63 -12.71 19.52
CA LYS A 436 -8.21 -13.36 20.72
C LYS A 436 -9.73 -13.49 20.60
N LYS A 437 -10.43 -12.44 20.16
CA LYS A 437 -11.90 -12.43 20.01
C LYS A 437 -12.39 -13.52 19.05
N ILE A 438 -11.73 -13.67 17.89
CA ILE A 438 -12.11 -14.63 16.85
C ILE A 438 -11.67 -16.05 17.20
N THR A 439 -10.42 -16.23 17.63
CA THR A 439 -9.84 -17.56 17.87
C THR A 439 -10.17 -18.12 19.24
N LYS A 440 -10.65 -17.29 20.17
CA LYS A 440 -10.77 -17.61 21.60
C LYS A 440 -9.44 -17.90 22.28
N ALA A 441 -8.31 -17.59 21.65
CA ALA A 441 -7.01 -17.74 22.28
C ALA A 441 -6.92 -16.92 23.57
N THR A 442 -6.41 -17.55 24.62
CA THR A 442 -6.15 -16.93 25.93
C THR A 442 -4.90 -16.06 25.88
N ASP A 443 -3.92 -16.49 25.09
CA ASP A 443 -2.67 -15.78 24.87
C ASP A 443 -2.24 -15.79 23.40
N VAL A 444 -1.56 -14.73 22.98
CA VAL A 444 -1.09 -14.49 21.61
C VAL A 444 0.27 -13.81 21.70
N ARG A 445 1.27 -14.39 21.06
CA ARG A 445 2.61 -13.79 20.97
C ARG A 445 3.20 -13.95 19.58
N LEU A 446 4.11 -13.06 19.21
CA LEU A 446 4.92 -13.21 18.01
C LEU A 446 5.92 -14.35 18.24
N LYS A 447 6.03 -15.25 17.26
CA LYS A 447 7.07 -16.28 17.30
C LYS A 447 8.39 -15.61 16.93
N MET A 448 9.29 -15.53 17.90
CA MET A 448 10.68 -15.20 17.61
C MET A 448 11.36 -16.48 17.15
N ASP A 449 12.03 -16.45 16.01
CA ASP A 449 12.91 -17.54 15.63
C ASP A 449 14.01 -17.60 16.68
N SER A 450 13.95 -18.59 17.57
CA SER A 450 15.03 -18.89 18.49
C SER A 450 16.16 -19.49 17.66
N SER A 451 16.90 -18.66 16.92
CA SER A 451 18.14 -19.07 16.29
C SER A 451 19.27 -19.28 17.31
N GLU A 452 18.98 -19.21 18.62
CA GLU A 452 19.90 -19.53 19.71
C GLU A 452 19.60 -20.91 20.33
N THR A 453 19.81 -21.96 19.54
CA THR A 453 20.38 -23.21 20.06
C THR A 453 21.34 -23.76 19.00
N SER A 454 22.53 -23.16 18.95
CA SER A 454 23.73 -23.77 18.34
C SER A 454 24.74 -24.01 19.45
#